data_AF-A0A7M3A1R7-F1
#
_entry.id   AF-A0A7M3A1R7-F1
#
_cell.length_a   1.000
_cell.length_b   1.000
_cell.length_c   1.000
_cell.angle_alpha   90.00
_cell.angle_beta   90.00
_cell.angle_gamma   90.00
#
_symmetry.space_group_name_H-M   'P 1'
#
loop_
_entity.id
_entity.type
_entity.pdbx_description
1 polymer ?
#
loop_
_entity_poly.entity_id
_entity_poly.type
_entity_poly.pdbx_seq_one_letter_code
_entity_poly.pdbx_strand_id
1 'polypeptide(L)'
;MCIVATDTVFAGTYEWTSAYTQGVEEHLVDDGNGNELNISCPDDERPVTAYASITGKQYSSDKGDGFDVIVDGTTYSNPFFTDCHVCGANFPGFWAALRKANNLQISAEGKTVKLPTKNLKKVLLPYSNKQNICRSAW
;
A
#
# COMPACT_ATOMS: atom_id res chain seq x y z
N MET A 1 22.56 -32.57 10.58
CA MET A 1 21.28 -31.84 10.76
C MET A 1 21.03 -31.04 9.48
N CYS A 2 20.10 -31.51 8.63
CA CYS A 2 19.61 -30.70 7.50
C CYS A 2 18.52 -29.79 8.03
N ILE A 3 18.76 -28.48 8.00
CA ILE A 3 17.72 -27.48 8.24
C ILE A 3 16.95 -27.38 6.93
N VAL A 4 15.72 -27.90 6.92
CA VAL A 4 14.79 -27.66 5.83
C VAL A 4 14.32 -26.22 5.97
N ALA A 5 14.78 -25.33 5.08
CA ALA A 5 14.19 -24.02 4.92
C ALA A 5 12.79 -24.24 4.33
N THR A 6 11.77 -24.13 5.17
CA THR A 6 10.40 -23.97 4.68
C THR A 6 10.29 -22.57 4.13
N ASP A 7 10.37 -22.42 2.81
CA ASP A 7 9.85 -21.26 2.13
C ASP A 7 8.34 -21.21 2.44
N THR A 8 7.95 -20.38 3.42
CA THR A 8 6.56 -19.99 3.57
C THR A 8 6.21 -19.18 2.33
N VAL A 9 5.76 -19.88 1.28
CA VAL A 9 4.94 -19.27 0.24
C VAL A 9 3.69 -18.80 0.97
N PHE A 10 3.64 -17.51 1.34
CA PHE A 10 2.39 -16.88 1.71
C PHE A 10 1.49 -17.03 0.50
N ALA A 11 0.54 -17.97 0.59
CA ALA A 11 -0.49 -18.12 -0.41
C ALA A 11 -1.18 -16.77 -0.52
N GLY A 12 -1.19 -16.23 -1.75
CA GLY A 12 -1.80 -14.94 -1.99
C GLY A 12 -3.20 -14.88 -1.44
N THR A 13 -3.50 -13.85 -0.65
CA THR A 13 -4.79 -13.72 0.03
C THR A 13 -5.90 -13.31 -0.94
N TYR A 14 -5.52 -12.69 -2.07
CA TYR A 14 -6.42 -12.09 -3.07
C TYR A 14 -7.44 -11.11 -2.48
N GLU A 15 -7.19 -10.64 -1.26
CA GLU A 15 -8.05 -9.73 -0.53
C GLU A 15 -7.22 -8.86 0.39
N TRP A 16 -7.74 -7.68 0.71
CA TRP A 16 -7.07 -6.80 1.64
C TRP A 16 -7.07 -7.43 3.03
N THR A 17 -5.94 -7.28 3.71
CA THR A 17 -5.72 -7.71 5.10
C THR A 17 -5.00 -6.61 5.88
N SER A 18 -5.07 -6.69 7.21
CA SER A 18 -4.31 -5.81 8.09
C SER A 18 -3.64 -6.62 9.19
N ALA A 19 -2.43 -6.23 9.58
CA ALA A 19 -1.71 -6.77 10.72
C ALA A 19 -1.06 -5.64 11.50
N TYR A 20 -0.85 -5.85 12.81
CA TYR A 20 -0.09 -4.94 13.65
C TYR A 20 1.14 -5.65 14.17
N THR A 21 2.31 -5.09 13.91
CA THR A 21 3.58 -5.66 14.37
C THR A 21 4.57 -4.55 14.69
N GLN A 22 5.21 -4.64 15.86
CA GLN A 22 6.31 -3.76 16.25
C GLN A 22 6.05 -2.25 16.08
N GLY A 23 4.85 -1.77 16.42
CA GLY A 23 4.50 -0.35 16.31
C GLY A 23 4.06 0.10 14.91
N VAL A 24 3.74 -0.83 14.01
CA VAL A 24 3.30 -0.52 12.65
C VAL A 24 2.02 -1.30 12.35
N GLU A 25 0.97 -0.59 11.94
CA GLU A 25 -0.18 -1.18 11.26
C GLU A 25 0.14 -1.31 9.77
N GLU A 26 0.16 -2.53 9.28
CA GLU A 26 0.36 -2.84 7.86
C GLU A 26 -0.96 -3.21 7.21
N HIS A 27 -1.23 -2.67 6.03
CA HIS A 27 -2.34 -3.06 5.18
C HIS A 27 -1.79 -3.67 3.89
N LEU A 28 -2.05 -4.97 3.69
CA LEU A 28 -1.54 -5.72 2.55
C LEU A 28 -2.65 -6.13 1.58
N VAL A 29 -2.30 -6.17 0.30
CA VAL A 29 -3.01 -6.93 -0.72
C VAL A 29 -2.03 -7.46 -1.75
N ASP A 30 -2.27 -8.68 -2.21
CA ASP A 30 -1.48 -9.33 -3.26
C ASP A 30 -2.40 -9.97 -4.31
N ASP A 31 -1.86 -10.26 -5.49
CA ASP A 31 -2.58 -10.91 -6.60
C ASP A 31 -2.24 -12.41 -6.77
N GLY A 32 -1.53 -13.01 -5.83
CA GLY A 32 -1.05 -14.39 -5.87
C GLY A 32 -0.01 -14.71 -6.96
N ASN A 33 0.42 -13.72 -7.76
CA ASN A 33 1.43 -13.86 -8.81
C ASN A 33 2.70 -13.06 -8.49
N GLY A 34 2.91 -12.72 -7.22
CA GLY A 34 4.06 -11.96 -6.74
C GLY A 34 3.94 -10.44 -6.94
N ASN A 35 2.74 -9.93 -7.26
CA ASN A 35 2.47 -8.50 -7.19
C ASN A 35 1.75 -8.16 -5.89
N GLU A 36 2.20 -7.11 -5.22
CA GLU A 36 1.74 -6.76 -3.87
C GLU A 36 1.78 -5.24 -3.66
N LEU A 37 0.89 -4.75 -2.81
CA LEU A 37 0.99 -3.45 -2.16
C LEU A 37 0.91 -3.64 -0.64
N ASN A 38 1.93 -3.17 0.07
CA ASN A 38 1.96 -3.05 1.52
C ASN A 38 1.97 -1.56 1.90
N ILE A 39 0.97 -1.11 2.65
CA ILE A 39 0.89 0.23 3.23
C ILE A 39 1.27 0.11 4.71
N SER A 40 2.35 0.77 5.11
CA SER A 40 2.87 0.75 6.47
C SER A 40 2.54 2.06 7.19
N CYS A 41 1.83 1.96 8.30
CA CYS A 41 1.36 3.08 9.11
C CYS A 41 1.95 2.96 10.53
N PRO A 42 3.05 3.67 10.83
CA PRO A 42 3.65 3.70 12.16
C PRO A 42 2.69 4.28 13.21
N ASP A 43 2.81 3.85 14.47
CA ASP A 43 2.09 4.40 15.63
C ASP A 43 2.81 5.58 16.30
N ASP A 44 3.94 5.99 15.72
CA ASP A 44 4.74 7.16 16.11
C ASP A 44 4.63 8.30 15.08
N GLU A 45 5.50 9.31 15.20
CA GLU A 45 5.46 10.53 14.36
C GLU A 45 5.92 10.31 12.92
N ARG A 46 6.34 9.09 12.54
CA ARG A 46 6.77 8.82 11.17
C ARG A 46 5.56 8.79 10.22
N PRO A 47 5.71 9.33 9.00
CA PRO A 47 4.64 9.29 8.02
C PRO A 47 4.38 7.88 7.51
N VAL A 48 3.20 7.70 6.93
CA VAL A 48 2.85 6.54 6.11
C VAL A 48 3.87 6.34 5.00
N THR A 49 4.27 5.08 4.79
CA THR A 49 5.06 4.63 3.65
C THR A 49 4.36 3.46 2.99
N ALA A 50 4.76 3.15 1.75
CA ALA A 50 4.27 1.97 1.08
C ALA A 50 5.34 1.31 0.23
N TYR A 51 5.23 -0.01 0.11
CA TYR A 51 6.07 -0.85 -0.70
C TYR A 51 5.21 -1.57 -1.74
N ALA A 52 5.72 -1.66 -2.96
CA ALA A 52 5.06 -2.36 -4.05
C ALA A 52 6.00 -3.38 -4.68
N SER A 53 5.47 -4.56 -4.96
CA SER A 53 6.11 -5.54 -5.84
C SER A 53 5.39 -5.55 -7.18
N ILE A 54 6.09 -5.25 -8.28
CA ILE A 54 5.55 -5.21 -9.63
C ILE A 54 6.44 -6.08 -10.52
N THR A 55 5.92 -7.23 -10.97
CA THR A 55 6.61 -8.17 -11.85
C THR A 55 7.99 -8.61 -11.33
N GLY A 56 8.09 -8.84 -10.03
CA GLY A 56 9.32 -9.28 -9.35
C GLY A 56 10.32 -8.18 -9.03
N LYS A 57 9.97 -6.90 -9.22
CA LYS A 57 10.79 -5.76 -8.76
C LYS A 57 10.08 -5.01 -7.63
N GLN A 58 10.84 -4.62 -6.62
CA GLN A 58 10.36 -3.87 -5.46
C GLN A 58 10.53 -2.36 -5.67
N TYR A 59 9.54 -1.61 -5.19
CA TYR A 59 9.48 -0.16 -5.20
C TYR A 59 9.07 0.34 -3.82
N SER A 60 9.50 1.53 -3.46
CA SER A 60 9.22 2.17 -2.18
C SER A 60 8.72 3.58 -2.40
N SER A 61 7.71 4.03 -1.68
CA SER A 61 7.17 5.39 -1.85
C SER A 61 8.16 6.48 -1.42
N ASP A 62 9.05 6.18 -0.49
CA ASP A 62 10.02 7.10 0.13
C ASP A 62 11.43 7.04 -0.50
N LYS A 63 11.68 6.16 -1.49
CA LYS A 63 13.00 5.97 -2.09
C LYS A 63 12.92 5.74 -3.60
N GLY A 64 13.93 6.22 -4.31
CA GLY A 64 14.02 6.05 -5.77
C GLY A 64 12.86 6.74 -6.50
N ASP A 65 12.43 6.14 -7.61
CA ASP A 65 11.39 6.72 -8.48
C ASP A 65 9.96 6.49 -7.97
N GLY A 66 9.77 5.75 -6.87
CA GLY A 66 8.45 5.42 -6.34
C GLY A 66 7.63 4.51 -7.25
N PHE A 67 6.30 4.56 -7.08
CA PHE A 67 5.33 3.87 -7.93
C PHE A 67 4.00 4.62 -7.93
N ASP A 68 3.28 4.57 -9.04
CA ASP A 68 1.96 5.17 -9.15
C ASP A 68 0.88 4.18 -8.69
N VAL A 69 -0.22 4.73 -8.17
CA VAL A 69 -1.44 3.98 -7.87
C VAL A 69 -2.54 4.48 -8.80
N ILE A 70 -3.19 3.58 -9.50
CA ILE A 70 -4.27 3.90 -10.42
C ILE A 70 -5.57 3.40 -9.79
N VAL A 71 -6.44 4.34 -9.40
CA VAL A 71 -7.74 4.05 -8.78
C VAL A 71 -8.84 4.39 -9.77
N ASP A 72 -9.61 3.39 -10.18
CA ASP A 72 -10.72 3.54 -11.13
C ASP A 72 -10.34 4.32 -12.40
N GLY A 73 -9.12 4.09 -12.90
CA GLY A 73 -8.56 4.73 -14.09
C GLY A 73 -7.91 6.10 -13.86
N THR A 74 -7.96 6.65 -12.64
CA THR A 74 -7.26 7.88 -12.27
C THR A 74 -5.88 7.55 -11.71
N THR A 75 -4.82 8.08 -12.32
CA THR A 75 -3.45 7.91 -11.84
C THR A 75 -3.14 8.90 -10.72
N TYR A 76 -2.70 8.37 -9.58
CA TYR A 76 -2.11 9.10 -8.48
C TYR A 76 -0.62 8.81 -8.48
N SER A 77 0.20 9.83 -8.72
CA SER A 77 1.65 9.62 -8.81
C SER A 77 2.30 9.62 -7.44
N ASN A 78 3.01 8.53 -7.13
CA ASN A 78 3.64 8.24 -5.83
C ASN A 78 2.85 8.74 -4.60
N PRO A 79 1.59 8.33 -4.42
CA PRO A 79 0.68 8.99 -3.48
C PRO A 79 0.97 8.73 -2.01
N PHE A 80 1.80 7.73 -1.71
CA PHE A 80 2.28 7.42 -0.36
C PHE A 80 3.56 8.17 0.00
N PHE A 81 4.15 8.93 -0.93
CA PHE A 81 5.19 9.90 -0.60
C PHE A 81 4.53 11.13 0.02
N THR A 82 4.55 11.21 1.35
CA THR A 82 3.88 12.30 2.07
C THR A 82 4.85 13.25 2.77
N ASP A 83 6.16 13.03 2.62
CA ASP A 83 7.23 13.85 3.20
C ASP A 83 7.51 15.12 2.37
N CYS A 84 6.45 15.83 2.04
CA CYS A 84 6.48 17.12 1.38
C CYS A 84 5.11 17.80 1.58
N HIS A 85 5.07 19.13 1.72
CA HIS A 85 3.84 19.83 2.10
C HIS A 85 2.67 19.60 1.12
N VAL A 86 2.93 19.73 -0.18
CA VAL A 86 1.91 19.50 -1.22
C VAL A 86 1.53 18.01 -1.31
N CYS A 87 2.50 17.13 -1.12
CA CYS A 87 2.31 15.69 -1.21
C CYS A 87 1.42 15.18 -0.06
N GLY A 88 1.70 15.61 1.17
CA GLY A 88 0.87 15.34 2.34
C GLY A 88 -0.55 15.88 2.20
N ALA A 89 -0.73 17.10 1.69
CA ALA A 89 -2.05 17.68 1.46
C ALA A 89 -2.93 16.88 0.48
N ASN A 90 -2.33 16.16 -0.47
CA ASN A 90 -3.05 15.33 -1.43
C ASN A 90 -3.43 13.95 -0.87
N PHE A 91 -2.72 13.46 0.15
CA PHE A 91 -2.90 12.12 0.69
C PHE A 91 -4.33 11.83 1.18
N PRO A 92 -5.02 12.72 1.93
CA PRO A 92 -6.40 12.46 2.37
C PRO A 92 -7.38 12.25 1.21
N GLY A 93 -7.20 13.02 0.12
CA GLY A 93 -8.02 12.90 -1.09
C GLY A 93 -7.80 11.57 -1.81
N PHE A 94 -6.52 11.20 -1.99
CA PHE A 94 -6.14 9.89 -2.51
C PHE A 94 -6.68 8.75 -1.64
N TRP A 95 -6.49 8.80 -0.32
CA TRP A 95 -6.95 7.78 0.61
C TRP A 95 -8.46 7.57 0.52
N ALA A 96 -9.23 8.65 0.41
CA ALA A 96 -10.67 8.58 0.22
C ALA A 96 -11.07 7.91 -1.11
N ALA A 97 -10.31 8.11 -2.18
CA ALA A 97 -10.51 7.45 -3.47
C ALA A 97 -10.13 5.96 -3.40
N LEU A 98 -8.94 5.64 -2.89
CA LEU A 98 -8.46 4.27 -2.71
C LEU A 98 -9.49 3.41 -1.97
N ARG A 99 -10.03 3.88 -0.84
CA ARG A 99 -11.06 3.17 -0.07
C ARG A 99 -12.32 2.81 -0.86
N LYS A 100 -12.61 3.51 -1.96
CA LYS A 100 -13.79 3.35 -2.80
C LYS A 100 -13.46 2.64 -4.13
N ALA A 101 -12.21 2.24 -4.34
CA ALA A 101 -11.74 1.68 -5.59
C ALA A 101 -12.54 0.42 -5.97
N ASN A 102 -13.05 0.40 -7.20
CA ASN A 102 -13.58 -0.81 -7.82
C ASN A 102 -12.50 -1.52 -8.64
N ASN A 103 -11.60 -0.74 -9.22
CA ASN A 103 -10.41 -1.18 -9.93
C ASN A 103 -9.19 -0.52 -9.32
N LEU A 104 -8.23 -1.34 -8.91
CA LEU A 104 -6.97 -0.88 -8.36
C LEU A 104 -5.82 -1.44 -9.20
N GLN A 105 -4.87 -0.58 -9.55
CA GLN A 105 -3.63 -0.98 -10.19
C GLN A 105 -2.46 -0.25 -9.55
N ILE A 106 -1.28 -0.84 -9.64
CA ILE A 106 -0.01 -0.20 -9.32
C ILE A 106 0.86 -0.20 -10.55
N SER A 107 1.64 0.86 -10.75
CA SER A 107 2.42 1.07 -11.97
C SER A 107 3.78 1.66 -11.67
N ALA A 108 4.82 1.12 -12.30
CA ALA A 108 6.16 1.68 -12.27
C ALA A 108 6.93 1.27 -13.51
N GLU A 109 7.78 2.17 -14.04
CA GLU A 109 8.67 1.89 -15.18
C GLU A 109 7.95 1.29 -16.40
N GLY A 110 6.75 1.79 -16.71
CA GLY A 110 5.95 1.34 -17.83
C GLY A 110 5.27 -0.02 -17.65
N LYS A 111 5.38 -0.64 -16.47
CA LYS A 111 4.68 -1.87 -16.11
C LYS A 111 3.52 -1.56 -15.17
N THR A 112 2.37 -2.16 -15.44
CA THR A 112 1.16 -1.96 -14.65
C THR A 112 0.52 -3.31 -14.34
N VAL A 113 0.13 -3.50 -13.08
CA VAL A 113 -0.51 -4.74 -12.59
C VAL A 113 -1.75 -4.41 -11.80
N LYS A 114 -2.76 -5.29 -11.88
CA LYS A 114 -4.04 -5.12 -11.18
C LYS A 114 -3.97 -5.80 -9.82
N LEU A 115 -4.44 -5.12 -8.78
CA LEU A 115 -4.59 -5.69 -7.44
C LEU A 115 -6.08 -5.89 -7.12
N PRO A 116 -6.42 -6.93 -6.33
CA PRO A 116 -7.76 -7.12 -5.81
C PRO A 116 -8.23 -5.94 -4.95
N THR A 117 -9.55 -5.73 -4.91
CA THR A 117 -10.20 -4.70 -4.06
C THR A 117 -11.11 -5.33 -3.00
N LYS A 118 -11.13 -6.66 -2.90
CA LYS A 118 -11.92 -7.39 -1.90
C LYS A 118 -11.49 -6.97 -0.49
N ASN A 119 -12.45 -6.69 0.39
CA ASN A 119 -12.27 -6.19 1.76
C ASN A 119 -11.59 -4.81 1.93
N LEU A 120 -11.19 -4.14 0.86
CA LEU A 120 -10.45 -2.86 0.90
C LEU A 120 -11.08 -1.82 1.84
N LYS A 121 -12.37 -1.54 1.66
CA LYS A 121 -13.10 -0.53 2.46
C LYS A 121 -13.19 -0.88 3.96
N LYS A 122 -13.15 -2.18 4.29
CA LYS A 122 -13.22 -2.71 5.66
C LYS A 122 -11.87 -2.63 6.35
N VAL A 123 -10.80 -2.93 5.61
CA VAL A 123 -9.42 -3.02 6.11
C VAL A 123 -8.82 -1.65 6.31
N LEU A 124 -8.85 -0.82 5.27
CA LEU A 124 -8.49 0.57 5.47
C LEU A 124 -9.59 1.18 6.34
N LEU A 125 -9.24 2.11 7.22
CA LEU A 125 -10.21 2.95 7.95
C LEU A 125 -10.29 4.35 7.31
N PRO A 126 -11.41 5.08 7.45
CA PRO A 126 -11.49 6.45 6.94
C PRO A 126 -10.35 7.31 7.49
N TYR A 127 -9.86 8.28 6.73
CA TYR A 127 -8.77 9.15 7.21
C TYR A 127 -9.17 9.91 8.49
N SER A 128 -10.44 10.30 8.62
CA SER A 128 -10.99 10.95 9.81
C SER A 128 -11.25 10.02 10.99
N ASN A 129 -11.07 8.70 10.85
CA ASN A 129 -11.26 7.76 11.95
C ASN A 129 -10.07 7.84 12.90
N LYS A 130 -10.33 8.04 14.20
CA LYS A 130 -9.29 8.11 15.24
C LYS A 130 -8.46 6.82 15.38
N GLN A 131 -9.01 5.67 14.98
CA GLN A 131 -8.31 4.39 15.00
C GLN A 131 -7.42 4.17 13.77
N ASN A 132 -7.63 4.93 12.68
CA ASN A 132 -6.72 4.87 11.55
C ASN A 132 -5.42 5.56 11.98
N ILE A 133 -4.28 4.89 12.00
CA ILE A 133 -3.00 5.53 12.37
C ILE A 133 -2.17 5.96 11.16
N CYS A 134 -2.65 5.75 9.93
CA CYS A 134 -1.99 6.24 8.73
C CYS A 134 -2.04 7.77 8.66
N ARG A 135 -0.87 8.43 8.67
CA ARG A 135 -0.73 9.89 8.67
C ARG A 135 0.27 10.34 7.62
N SER A 136 0.01 11.48 7.00
CA SER A 136 1.01 12.22 6.23
C SER A 136 1.99 12.94 7.18
N ALA A 137 3.18 13.28 6.69
CA ALA A 137 4.12 14.12 7.44
C ALA A 137 3.63 15.57 7.63
N TRP A 138 2.67 16.00 6.79
CA TRP A 138 2.12 17.36 6.71
C TRP A 138 0.60 17.35 6.65
#